data_AF-A0A6S7IHR3-F1
#
_entry.id   AF-A0A6S7IHR3-F1
#
_cell.length_a   1.000
_cell.length_b   1.000
_cell.length_c   1.000
_cell.angle_alpha   90.00
_cell.angle_beta   90.00
_cell.angle_gamma   90.00
#
_symmetry.space_group_name_H-M   'P 1'
#
loop_
_entity.id
_entity.type
_entity.pdbx_description
1 polymer ?
#
loop_
_entity_poly.entity_id
_entity_poly.type
_entity_poly.pdbx_seq_one_letter_code
_entity_poly.pdbx_strand_id
1 'polypeptide(L)'
;MKRLNKLLSLVTTERNGCRRLLNSYDSGDSTNYTTQLKSRVQQAEEQLLSCNNHIEKLENDLKMSIEKSSEGTAKYNKLKIEYDVLIKQDDGVKRQVVENTSNVKQEKSNSQNDIEKLELENKRLLEKVEILEARIEQRNLQGDFDPSKVKVVHFSQNPFTHARQLRSAEFEKLREECERLRKKVKMLEEGNTSKPTRIEQIVIDEASPHEVKDLQAQVSSAERKNKRLKEVFAQKIQEFREACYSLTGYRIDVVQDQQYKLKSMYAERSSDCLLFQCNANGKTMLLETDFSLQVKSLIDQYLIQCNSIPAFLSSVTLELFERQTQMMN
;
A
#
# COMPACT_ATOMS: atom_id res chain seq x y z
N MET A 1 -160.80 19.01 -106.64
CA MET A 1 -159.91 17.85 -106.43
C MET A 1 -158.41 18.18 -106.32
N LYS A 2 -157.82 19.14 -107.07
CA LYS A 2 -156.37 19.44 -107.00
C LYS A 2 -155.86 20.19 -105.75
N ARG A 3 -156.74 20.82 -104.94
CA ARG A 3 -156.34 21.66 -103.78
C ARG A 3 -156.17 20.87 -102.47
N LEU A 4 -156.94 19.80 -102.26
CA LEU A 4 -156.93 19.03 -101.00
C LEU A 4 -155.66 18.17 -100.86
N ASN A 5 -155.19 17.54 -101.94
CA ASN A 5 -153.98 16.72 -101.94
C ASN A 5 -152.70 17.51 -101.62
N LYS A 6 -152.64 18.80 -101.96
CA LYS A 6 -151.46 19.64 -101.70
C LYS A 6 -151.36 20.06 -100.23
N LEU A 7 -152.50 20.27 -99.57
CA LEU A 7 -152.54 20.62 -98.15
C LEU A 7 -152.16 19.42 -97.25
N LEU A 8 -152.67 18.23 -97.59
CA LEU A 8 -152.35 17.00 -96.86
C LEU A 8 -150.84 16.69 -96.91
N SER A 9 -150.21 16.80 -98.09
CA SER A 9 -148.76 16.62 -98.27
C SER A 9 -147.95 17.52 -97.32
N LEU A 10 -148.27 18.82 -97.28
CA LEU A 10 -147.59 19.82 -96.45
C LEU A 10 -147.68 19.50 -94.95
N VAL A 11 -148.85 19.10 -94.46
CA VAL A 11 -149.05 18.75 -93.05
C VAL A 11 -148.28 17.47 -92.68
N THR A 12 -148.24 16.46 -93.56
CA THR A 12 -147.40 15.27 -93.31
C THR A 12 -145.91 15.58 -93.26
N THR A 13 -145.43 16.49 -94.11
CA THR A 13 -144.02 16.90 -94.09
C THR A 13 -143.67 17.68 -92.83
N GLU A 14 -144.52 18.60 -92.37
CA GLU A 14 -144.25 19.32 -91.12
C GLU A 14 -144.29 18.40 -89.90
N ARG A 15 -145.30 17.53 -89.80
CA ARG A 15 -145.38 16.54 -88.71
C ARG A 15 -144.14 15.63 -88.66
N ASN A 16 -143.68 15.15 -89.82
CA ASN A 16 -142.48 14.31 -89.90
C ASN A 16 -141.19 15.12 -89.67
N GLY A 17 -141.21 16.44 -89.87
CA GLY A 17 -140.14 17.37 -89.49
C GLY A 17 -140.03 17.53 -87.97
N CYS A 18 -141.14 17.83 -87.30
CA CYS A 18 -141.19 17.96 -85.84
C CYS A 18 -140.84 16.64 -85.13
N ARG A 19 -141.27 15.49 -85.66
CA ARG A 19 -140.91 14.18 -85.09
C ARG A 19 -139.42 13.87 -85.22
N ARG A 20 -138.77 14.31 -86.30
CA ARG A 20 -137.31 14.19 -86.45
C ARG A 20 -136.54 15.10 -85.49
N LEU A 21 -137.04 16.32 -85.28
CA LEU A 21 -136.48 17.22 -84.28
C LEU A 21 -136.61 16.66 -82.85
N LEU A 22 -137.77 16.13 -82.47
CA LEU A 22 -137.93 15.51 -81.14
C LEU A 22 -137.01 14.31 -80.95
N ASN A 23 -136.92 13.42 -81.94
CA ASN A 23 -136.02 12.27 -81.88
C ASN A 23 -134.54 12.69 -81.79
N SER A 24 -134.15 13.85 -82.36
CA SER A 24 -132.78 14.36 -82.23
C SER A 24 -132.43 14.87 -80.84
N TYR A 25 -133.44 15.31 -80.06
CA TYR A 25 -133.25 15.70 -78.66
C TYR A 25 -133.28 14.49 -77.72
N ASP A 26 -134.11 13.49 -77.98
CA ASP A 26 -134.16 12.25 -77.16
C ASP A 26 -132.90 11.37 -77.32
N SER A 27 -132.17 11.46 -78.44
CA SER A 27 -130.90 10.72 -78.64
C SER A 27 -129.67 11.38 -78.00
N GLY A 28 -129.84 12.46 -77.23
CA GLY A 28 -128.77 13.32 -76.72
C GLY A 28 -128.35 13.12 -75.25
N ASP A 29 -128.70 12.02 -74.58
CA ASP A 29 -128.46 11.88 -73.13
C ASP A 29 -127.14 11.16 -72.74
N SER A 30 -126.14 11.97 -72.38
CA SER A 30 -125.51 12.10 -71.04
C SER A 30 -124.81 10.93 -70.31
N THR A 31 -124.96 9.65 -70.70
CA THR A 31 -124.47 8.54 -69.82
C THR A 31 -122.97 8.17 -69.94
N ASN A 32 -122.29 8.51 -71.04
CA ASN A 32 -120.89 8.13 -71.24
C ASN A 32 -119.85 9.09 -70.62
N TYR A 33 -120.21 10.35 -70.38
CA TYR A 33 -119.26 11.38 -69.92
C TYR A 33 -118.92 11.28 -68.42
N THR A 34 -119.86 10.84 -67.59
CA THR A 34 -119.70 10.75 -66.13
C THR A 34 -118.77 9.61 -65.70
N THR A 35 -118.78 8.48 -66.38
CA THR A 35 -117.88 7.34 -66.11
C THR A 35 -116.43 7.68 -66.47
N GLN A 36 -116.21 8.43 -67.54
CA GLN A 36 -114.87 8.85 -67.99
C GLN A 36 -114.26 9.93 -67.09
N LEU A 37 -115.08 10.78 -66.46
CA LEU A 37 -114.62 11.75 -65.47
C LEU A 37 -114.13 11.08 -64.18
N LYS A 38 -114.87 10.06 -63.69
CA LYS A 38 -114.50 9.33 -62.47
C LYS A 38 -113.16 8.59 -62.60
N SER A 39 -112.88 7.95 -63.75
CA SER A 39 -111.59 7.28 -63.94
C SER A 39 -110.41 8.27 -64.02
N ARG A 40 -110.62 9.44 -64.63
CA ARG A 40 -109.61 10.52 -64.65
C ARG A 40 -109.33 11.10 -63.26
N VAL A 41 -110.35 11.24 -62.42
CA VAL A 41 -110.18 11.69 -61.04
C VAL A 41 -109.40 10.66 -60.23
N GLN A 42 -109.75 9.38 -60.34
CA GLN A 42 -109.03 8.31 -59.64
C GLN A 42 -107.56 8.21 -60.07
N GLN A 43 -107.27 8.32 -61.37
CA GLN A 43 -105.90 8.33 -61.88
C GLN A 43 -105.10 9.57 -61.42
N ALA A 44 -105.76 10.74 -61.32
CA ALA A 44 -105.14 11.94 -60.79
C ALA A 44 -104.86 11.82 -59.28
N GLU A 45 -105.78 11.23 -58.51
CA GLU A 45 -105.60 10.96 -57.08
C GLU A 45 -104.44 9.98 -56.82
N GLU A 46 -104.31 8.92 -57.62
CA GLU A 46 -103.18 7.98 -57.54
C GLU A 46 -101.84 8.66 -57.87
N GLN A 47 -101.81 9.54 -58.87
CA GLN A 47 -100.62 10.33 -59.20
C GLN A 47 -100.26 11.33 -58.10
N LEU A 48 -101.26 11.98 -57.50
CA LEU A 48 -101.07 12.92 -56.38
C LEU A 48 -100.55 12.18 -55.14
N LEU A 49 -101.09 11.00 -54.84
CA LEU A 49 -100.62 10.14 -53.77
C LEU A 49 -99.18 9.68 -54.02
N SER A 50 -98.84 9.29 -55.25
CA SER A 50 -97.47 8.95 -55.63
C SER A 50 -96.51 10.13 -55.50
N CYS A 51 -96.95 11.34 -55.86
CA CYS A 51 -96.15 12.56 -55.75
C CYS A 51 -95.92 12.94 -54.29
N ASN A 52 -96.96 12.89 -53.46
CA ASN A 52 -96.86 13.14 -52.01
C ASN A 52 -95.91 12.14 -51.33
N ASN A 53 -96.03 10.85 -51.65
CA ASN A 53 -95.10 9.83 -51.14
C ASN A 53 -93.65 10.07 -51.60
N HIS A 54 -93.44 10.68 -52.77
CA HIS A 54 -92.10 11.02 -53.24
C HIS A 54 -91.54 12.27 -52.54
N ILE A 55 -92.38 13.29 -52.32
CA ILE A 55 -92.03 14.49 -51.54
C ILE A 55 -91.63 14.09 -50.12
N GLU A 56 -92.41 13.23 -49.46
CA GLU A 56 -92.10 12.75 -48.11
C GLU A 56 -90.75 12.00 -48.05
N LYS A 57 -90.42 11.21 -49.07
CA LYS A 57 -89.10 10.57 -49.18
C LYS A 57 -87.98 11.61 -49.35
N LEU A 58 -88.16 12.59 -50.23
CA LEU A 58 -87.17 13.65 -50.45
C LEU A 58 -86.95 14.52 -49.21
N GLU A 59 -88.01 14.83 -48.46
CA GLU A 59 -87.94 15.56 -47.20
C GLU A 59 -87.18 14.77 -46.13
N ASN A 60 -87.44 13.45 -46.03
CA ASN A 60 -86.71 12.57 -45.13
C ASN A 60 -85.23 12.46 -45.50
N ASP A 61 -84.91 12.33 -46.79
CA ASP A 61 -83.52 12.29 -47.28
C ASP A 61 -82.78 13.61 -47.03
N LEU A 62 -83.46 14.75 -47.24
CA LEU A 62 -82.91 16.08 -46.96
C LEU A 62 -82.64 16.24 -45.46
N LYS A 63 -83.57 15.81 -44.60
CA LYS A 63 -83.40 15.86 -43.14
C LYS A 63 -82.23 14.99 -42.68
N MET A 64 -82.12 13.76 -43.17
CA MET A 64 -80.98 12.90 -42.89
C MET A 64 -79.65 13.50 -43.37
N SER A 65 -79.65 14.18 -44.51
CA SER A 65 -78.43 14.84 -45.03
C SER A 65 -78.03 16.07 -44.21
N ILE A 66 -79.00 16.85 -43.72
CA ILE A 66 -78.75 18.00 -42.83
C ILE A 66 -78.21 17.52 -41.48
N GLU A 67 -78.82 16.48 -40.90
CA GLU A 67 -78.36 15.90 -39.63
C GLU A 67 -76.92 15.39 -39.76
N LYS A 68 -76.60 14.61 -40.81
CA LYS A 68 -75.23 14.15 -41.09
C LYS A 68 -74.23 15.30 -41.27
N SER A 69 -74.62 16.39 -41.93
CA SER A 69 -73.78 17.58 -42.09
C SER A 69 -73.58 18.33 -40.76
N SER A 70 -74.63 18.45 -39.94
CA SER A 70 -74.58 19.05 -38.61
C SER A 70 -73.69 18.24 -37.65
N GLU A 71 -73.75 16.91 -37.71
CA GLU A 71 -72.84 16.05 -36.95
C GLU A 71 -71.39 16.17 -37.45
N GLY A 72 -71.18 16.28 -38.76
CA GLY A 72 -69.87 16.49 -39.36
C GLY A 72 -69.24 17.82 -38.91
N THR A 73 -70.01 18.91 -38.93
CA THR A 73 -69.56 20.23 -38.46
C THR A 73 -69.30 20.25 -36.94
N ALA A 74 -70.13 19.59 -36.14
CA ALA A 74 -69.91 19.45 -34.70
C ALA A 74 -68.62 18.66 -34.39
N LYS A 75 -68.37 17.56 -35.10
CA LYS A 75 -67.14 16.76 -34.99
C LYS A 75 -65.91 17.57 -35.39
N TYR A 76 -65.97 18.32 -36.50
CA TYR A 76 -64.89 19.19 -36.95
C TYR A 76 -64.55 20.28 -35.92
N ASN A 77 -65.56 20.97 -35.38
CA ASN A 77 -65.35 22.02 -34.39
C ASN A 77 -64.74 21.47 -33.10
N LYS A 78 -65.18 20.28 -32.65
CA LYS A 78 -64.59 19.61 -31.49
C LYS A 78 -63.11 19.26 -31.73
N LEU A 79 -62.79 18.71 -32.89
CA LEU A 79 -61.41 18.34 -33.26
C LEU A 79 -60.51 19.57 -33.41
N LYS A 80 -61.04 20.68 -33.92
CA LYS A 80 -60.31 21.95 -34.04
C LYS A 80 -59.94 22.55 -32.68
N ILE A 81 -60.88 22.53 -31.73
CA ILE A 81 -60.62 23.01 -30.36
C ILE A 81 -59.57 22.13 -29.69
N GLU A 82 -59.67 20.81 -29.83
CA GLU A 82 -58.69 19.87 -29.29
C GLU A 82 -57.29 20.10 -29.89
N TYR A 83 -57.21 20.33 -31.21
CA TYR A 83 -55.98 20.68 -31.89
C TYR A 83 -55.36 22.00 -31.40
N ASP A 84 -56.17 23.06 -31.22
CA ASP A 84 -55.70 24.35 -30.73
C ASP A 84 -55.21 24.28 -29.27
N VAL A 85 -55.83 23.43 -28.44
CA VAL A 85 -55.38 23.17 -27.07
C VAL A 85 -54.05 22.42 -27.07
N LEU A 86 -53.90 21.40 -27.91
CA LEU A 86 -52.66 20.63 -28.05
C LEU A 86 -51.49 21.49 -28.53
N ILE A 87 -51.70 22.40 -29.49
CA ILE A 87 -50.66 23.34 -29.95
C ILE A 87 -50.19 24.25 -28.79
N LYS A 88 -51.13 24.82 -28.03
CA LYS A 88 -50.76 25.70 -26.91
C LYS A 88 -50.01 24.96 -25.80
N GLN A 89 -50.35 23.69 -25.57
CA GLN A 89 -49.62 22.83 -24.64
C GLN A 89 -48.22 22.51 -25.16
N ASP A 90 -48.08 22.17 -26.44
CA ASP A 90 -46.79 21.89 -27.08
C ASP A 90 -45.85 23.11 -27.05
N ASP A 91 -46.36 24.32 -27.32
CA ASP A 91 -45.58 25.56 -27.22
C ASP A 91 -45.14 25.87 -25.78
N GLY A 92 -46.00 25.60 -24.80
CA GLY A 92 -45.68 25.73 -23.37
C GLY A 92 -44.59 24.75 -22.93
N VAL A 93 -44.72 23.48 -23.32
CA VAL A 93 -43.74 22.43 -23.04
C VAL A 93 -42.41 22.74 -23.73
N LYS A 94 -42.41 23.17 -24.99
CA LYS A 94 -41.19 23.56 -25.71
C LYS A 94 -40.44 24.69 -25.01
N ARG A 95 -41.13 25.72 -24.54
CA ARG A 95 -40.50 26.82 -23.77
C ARG A 95 -39.88 26.32 -22.47
N GLN A 96 -40.61 25.51 -21.71
CA GLN A 96 -40.12 24.94 -20.45
C GLN A 96 -38.92 24.01 -20.67
N VAL A 97 -38.94 23.20 -21.73
CA VAL A 97 -37.83 22.32 -22.10
C VAL A 97 -36.60 23.15 -22.48
N VAL A 98 -36.75 24.24 -23.23
CA VAL A 98 -35.62 25.11 -23.60
C VAL A 98 -35.01 25.77 -22.37
N GLU A 99 -35.81 26.35 -21.48
CA GLU A 99 -35.33 26.99 -20.24
C GLU A 99 -34.65 25.99 -19.29
N ASN A 100 -35.26 24.82 -19.08
CA ASN A 100 -34.67 23.76 -18.27
C ASN A 100 -33.36 23.25 -18.89
N THR A 101 -33.31 23.11 -20.22
CA THR A 101 -32.10 22.67 -20.93
C THR A 101 -30.98 23.71 -20.81
N SER A 102 -31.28 25.01 -20.87
CA SER A 102 -30.27 26.05 -20.63
C SER A 102 -29.75 26.05 -19.20
N ASN A 103 -30.64 25.91 -18.21
CA ASN A 103 -30.25 25.88 -16.80
C ASN A 103 -29.37 24.65 -16.50
N VAL A 104 -29.77 23.47 -16.97
CA VAL A 104 -28.98 22.23 -16.82
C VAL A 104 -27.63 22.34 -17.53
N LYS A 105 -27.57 22.96 -18.71
CA LYS A 105 -26.28 23.21 -19.40
C LYS A 105 -25.37 24.14 -18.60
N GLN A 106 -25.93 25.18 -18.00
CA GLN A 106 -25.17 26.13 -17.19
C GLN A 106 -24.67 25.50 -15.89
N GLU A 107 -25.51 24.74 -15.19
CA GLU A 107 -25.12 23.97 -14.00
C GLU A 107 -24.05 22.92 -14.32
N LYS A 108 -24.19 22.23 -15.46
CA LYS A 108 -23.18 21.26 -15.92
C LYS A 108 -21.85 21.93 -16.22
N SER A 109 -21.87 23.10 -16.87
CA SER A 109 -20.67 23.90 -17.14
C SER A 109 -20.00 24.37 -15.84
N ASN A 110 -20.79 24.88 -14.88
CA ASN A 110 -20.28 25.29 -13.58
C ASN A 110 -19.67 24.11 -12.81
N SER A 111 -20.36 22.97 -12.79
CA SER A 111 -19.86 21.75 -12.16
C SER A 111 -18.56 21.25 -12.81
N GLN A 112 -18.45 21.33 -14.14
CA GLN A 112 -17.22 20.99 -14.87
C GLN A 112 -16.06 21.93 -14.51
N ASN A 113 -16.31 23.23 -14.41
CA ASN A 113 -15.30 24.19 -13.98
C ASN A 113 -14.84 23.93 -12.54
N ASP A 114 -15.75 23.55 -11.64
CA ASP A 114 -15.40 23.25 -10.26
C ASP A 114 -14.66 21.92 -10.13
N ILE A 115 -15.02 20.91 -10.93
CA ILE A 115 -14.24 19.66 -11.04
C ILE A 115 -12.82 19.98 -11.52
N GLU A 116 -12.66 20.80 -12.55
CA GLU A 116 -11.33 21.18 -13.07
C GLU A 116 -10.49 21.92 -12.01
N LYS A 117 -11.08 22.84 -11.25
CA LYS A 117 -10.40 23.51 -10.13
C LYS A 117 -9.97 22.51 -9.05
N LEU A 118 -10.85 21.58 -8.68
CA LEU A 118 -10.57 20.56 -7.66
C LEU A 118 -9.48 19.59 -8.12
N GLU A 119 -9.47 19.23 -9.41
CA GLU A 119 -8.40 18.41 -10.00
C GLU A 119 -7.05 19.13 -9.96
N LEU A 120 -7.03 20.44 -10.27
CA LEU A 120 -5.82 21.25 -10.20
C LEU A 120 -5.32 21.41 -8.75
N GLU A 121 -6.22 21.65 -7.80
CA GLU A 121 -5.91 21.69 -6.36
C GLU A 121 -5.35 20.34 -5.88
N ASN A 122 -5.96 19.22 -6.28
CA ASN A 122 -5.48 17.88 -5.96
C ASN A 122 -4.07 17.63 -6.50
N LYS A 123 -3.80 17.98 -7.76
CA LYS A 123 -2.45 17.87 -8.34
C LYS A 123 -1.44 18.67 -7.54
N ARG A 124 -1.76 19.92 -7.21
CA ARG A 124 -0.90 20.79 -6.39
C ARG A 124 -0.67 20.23 -4.98
N LEU A 125 -1.69 19.64 -4.38
CA LEU A 125 -1.58 19.01 -3.05
C LEU A 125 -0.73 17.74 -3.10
N LEU A 126 -0.88 16.91 -4.14
CA LEU A 126 -0.05 15.72 -4.35
C LEU A 126 1.42 16.08 -4.51
N GLU A 127 1.75 17.09 -5.33
CA GLU A 127 3.13 17.58 -5.46
C GLU A 127 3.70 18.09 -4.12
N LYS A 128 2.89 18.79 -3.32
CA LYS A 128 3.31 19.23 -1.98
C LYS A 128 3.54 18.05 -1.04
N VAL A 129 2.68 17.04 -1.07
CA VAL A 129 2.82 15.82 -0.27
C VAL A 129 4.12 15.11 -0.65
N GLU A 130 4.38 14.91 -1.94
CA GLU A 130 5.61 14.27 -2.43
C GLU A 130 6.88 15.00 -1.95
N ILE A 131 6.90 16.35 -2.07
CA ILE A 131 8.04 17.15 -1.58
C ILE A 131 8.21 17.04 -0.06
N LEU A 132 7.11 17.02 0.69
CA LEU A 132 7.15 16.92 2.15
C LEU A 132 7.58 15.52 2.58
N GLU A 133 7.12 14.47 1.92
CA GLU A 133 7.52 13.08 2.13
C GLU A 133 9.02 12.91 1.87
N ALA A 134 9.51 13.40 0.73
CA ALA A 134 10.95 13.37 0.41
C ALA A 134 11.79 14.12 1.45
N ARG A 135 11.31 15.27 1.95
CA ARG A 135 12.00 16.03 3.00
C ARG A 135 11.97 15.31 4.36
N ILE A 136 10.87 14.64 4.69
CA ILE A 136 10.78 13.83 5.91
C ILE A 136 11.73 12.65 5.80
N GLU A 137 11.78 11.97 4.66
CA GLU A 137 12.69 10.85 4.42
C GLU A 137 14.16 11.30 4.53
N GLN A 138 14.52 12.43 3.91
CA GLN A 138 15.87 13.00 4.02
C GLN A 138 16.26 13.28 5.47
N ARG A 139 15.35 13.81 6.28
CA ARG A 139 15.60 14.08 7.70
C ARG A 139 15.67 12.80 8.53
N ASN A 140 14.81 11.82 8.25
CA ASN A 140 14.89 10.51 8.89
C ASN A 140 16.24 9.81 8.61
N LEU A 141 16.79 9.95 7.40
CA LEU A 141 18.14 9.46 7.07
C LEU A 141 19.25 10.18 7.85
N GLN A 142 19.02 11.42 8.28
CA GLN A 142 19.92 12.18 9.17
C GLN A 142 19.72 11.84 10.65
N GLY A 143 18.75 10.98 10.98
CA GLY A 143 18.44 10.57 12.35
C GLY A 143 17.39 11.42 13.06
N ASP A 144 16.65 12.26 12.33
CA ASP A 144 15.48 12.97 12.86
C ASP A 144 14.36 11.94 13.15
N PHE A 145 13.59 12.17 14.22
CA PHE A 145 12.53 11.24 14.66
C PHE A 145 11.33 11.99 15.22
N ASP A 146 10.15 11.35 15.19
CA ASP A 146 8.92 11.88 15.78
C ASP A 146 8.88 11.62 17.30
N PRO A 147 8.95 12.65 18.16
CA PRO A 147 8.96 12.48 19.62
C PRO A 147 7.66 11.90 20.19
N SER A 148 6.54 11.96 19.44
CA SER A 148 5.25 11.39 19.85
C SER A 148 5.25 9.86 19.72
N LYS A 149 6.06 9.32 18.81
CA LYS A 149 6.12 7.89 18.49
C LYS A 149 7.38 7.21 19.01
N VAL A 150 8.49 7.94 19.04
CA VAL A 150 9.81 7.38 19.32
C VAL A 150 10.45 8.14 20.47
N LYS A 151 10.88 7.40 21.50
CA LYS A 151 11.68 7.92 22.61
C LYS A 151 13.11 7.43 22.49
N VAL A 152 14.04 8.34 22.27
CA VAL A 152 15.47 8.02 22.24
C VAL A 152 16.02 7.96 23.66
N VAL A 153 16.71 6.86 23.98
CA VAL A 153 17.36 6.64 25.27
C VAL A 153 18.81 6.22 25.07
N HIS A 154 19.68 6.63 25.97
CA HIS A 154 21.06 6.19 26.04
C HIS A 154 21.49 6.08 27.51
N PHE A 155 22.58 5.35 27.78
CA PHE A 155 23.13 5.28 29.13
C PHE A 155 23.52 6.67 29.62
N SER A 156 23.18 6.98 30.87
CA SER A 156 23.56 8.24 31.53
C SER A 156 25.08 8.38 31.65
N GLN A 157 25.77 7.26 31.94
CA GLN A 157 27.21 7.14 31.86
C GLN A 157 27.59 6.46 30.54
N ASN A 158 27.97 7.28 29.56
CA ASN A 158 28.44 6.81 28.26
C ASN A 158 29.86 7.33 27.97
N PRO A 159 30.61 6.70 27.04
CA PRO A 159 31.98 7.12 26.72
C PRO A 159 32.11 8.60 26.36
N PHE A 160 31.11 9.19 25.68
CA PHE A 160 31.08 10.61 25.34
C PHE A 160 30.98 11.51 26.59
N THR A 161 30.15 11.15 27.57
CA THR A 161 30.04 11.88 28.84
C THR A 161 31.35 11.83 29.63
N HIS A 162 32.03 10.68 29.67
CA HIS A 162 33.35 10.56 30.29
C HIS A 162 34.39 11.43 29.59
N ALA A 163 34.47 11.36 28.26
CA ALA A 163 35.40 12.19 27.48
C ALA A 163 35.15 13.69 27.69
N ARG A 164 33.89 14.11 27.72
CA ARG A 164 33.50 15.50 28.01
C ARG A 164 33.90 15.94 29.42
N GLN A 165 33.73 15.08 30.43
CA GLN A 165 34.14 15.36 31.81
C GLN A 165 35.66 15.51 31.94
N LEU A 166 36.43 14.60 31.34
CA LEU A 166 37.89 14.67 31.32
C LEU A 166 38.37 15.97 30.68
N ARG A 167 37.84 16.29 29.48
CA ARG A 167 38.18 17.53 28.78
C ARG A 167 37.83 18.77 29.60
N SER A 168 36.70 18.76 30.31
CA SER A 168 36.32 19.86 31.20
C SER A 168 37.31 20.01 32.37
N ALA A 169 37.74 18.90 32.97
CA ALA A 169 38.71 18.91 34.06
C ALA A 169 40.10 19.38 33.60
N GLU A 170 40.53 18.98 32.40
CA GLU A 170 41.76 19.48 31.78
C GLU A 170 41.69 21.00 31.52
N PHE A 171 40.56 21.48 31.02
CA PHE A 171 40.37 22.91 30.77
C PHE A 171 40.41 23.73 32.05
N GLU A 172 39.80 23.26 33.14
CA GLU A 172 39.87 23.94 34.44
C GLU A 172 41.30 23.94 34.99
N LYS A 173 42.02 22.83 34.93
CA LYS A 173 43.44 22.78 35.31
C LYS A 173 44.28 23.78 34.52
N LEU A 174 44.07 23.85 33.21
CA LEU A 174 44.79 24.79 32.34
C LEU A 174 44.44 26.24 32.68
N ARG A 175 43.18 26.51 33.01
CA ARG A 175 42.73 27.83 33.44
C ARG A 175 43.37 28.24 34.76
N GLU A 176 43.39 27.35 35.75
CA GLU A 176 44.08 27.57 37.03
C GLU A 176 45.57 27.83 36.83
N GLU A 177 46.23 27.06 35.97
CA GLU A 177 47.64 27.25 35.65
C GLU A 177 47.88 28.60 34.96
N CYS A 178 47.05 28.96 33.99
CA CYS A 178 47.10 30.26 33.33
C CYS A 178 46.89 31.41 34.32
N GLU A 179 45.95 31.30 35.26
CA GLU A 179 45.80 32.30 36.32
C GLU A 179 47.01 32.37 37.25
N ARG A 180 47.56 31.22 37.64
CA ARG A 180 48.77 31.15 38.48
C ARG A 180 49.96 31.81 37.78
N LEU A 181 50.16 31.51 36.49
CA LEU A 181 51.21 32.11 35.67
C LEU A 181 50.99 33.61 35.49
N ARG A 182 49.76 34.05 35.21
CA ARG A 182 49.41 35.48 35.14
C ARG A 182 49.71 36.21 36.44
N LYS A 183 49.36 35.63 37.60
CA LYS A 183 49.71 36.17 38.92
C LYS A 183 51.22 36.26 39.12
N LYS A 184 51.97 35.23 38.72
CA LYS A 184 53.44 35.23 38.81
C LYS A 184 54.08 36.31 37.93
N VAL A 185 53.62 36.46 36.68
CA VAL A 185 54.07 37.51 35.76
C VAL A 185 53.77 38.88 36.35
N LYS A 186 52.55 39.10 36.84
CA LYS A 186 52.16 40.37 37.47
C LYS A 186 53.03 40.72 38.68
N MET A 187 53.37 39.76 39.53
CA MET A 187 54.29 39.98 40.67
C MET A 187 55.72 40.31 40.22
N LEU A 188 56.18 39.75 39.10
CA LEU A 188 57.48 40.07 38.50
C LEU A 188 57.48 41.46 37.83
N GLU A 189 56.35 41.87 37.27
CA GLU A 189 56.17 43.20 36.64
C GLU A 189 55.97 44.32 37.67
N GLU A 190 55.26 44.07 38.78
CA GLU A 190 54.98 45.03 39.85
C GLU A 190 56.12 45.14 40.88
N GLY A 191 57.07 44.20 40.90
CA GLY A 191 58.11 44.07 41.90
C GLY A 191 59.53 43.95 41.31
N ASN A 192 60.17 45.09 41.10
CA ASN A 192 61.59 45.40 41.31
C ASN A 192 62.65 44.31 41.05
N THR A 193 63.60 44.65 40.17
CA THR A 193 64.92 44.06 39.93
C THR A 193 65.74 43.86 41.21
N SER A 194 65.37 42.89 42.03
CA SER A 194 66.10 42.49 43.22
C SER A 194 66.45 41.00 43.16
N LYS A 195 67.57 40.78 42.46
CA LYS A 195 68.57 39.73 42.64
C LYS A 195 68.08 38.27 42.72
N PRO A 196 68.58 37.37 41.84
CA PRO A 196 68.32 35.95 41.94
C PRO A 196 69.14 35.39 43.09
N THR A 197 68.56 35.29 44.28
CA THR A 197 69.23 34.63 45.42
C THR A 197 68.36 33.51 45.96
N ARG A 198 68.04 32.54 45.08
CA ARG A 198 67.77 31.14 45.45
C ARG A 198 67.67 30.24 44.21
N ILE A 199 68.71 30.22 43.39
CA ILE A 199 68.78 29.32 42.21
C ILE A 199 69.22 27.89 42.61
N GLU A 200 69.72 27.66 43.83
CA GLU A 200 70.26 26.35 44.22
C GLU A 200 69.26 25.41 44.94
N GLN A 201 67.95 25.61 44.77
CA GLN A 201 66.96 24.67 45.29
C GLN A 201 65.81 24.37 44.32
N ILE A 202 66.03 24.61 43.03
CA ILE A 202 65.02 24.44 41.97
C ILE A 202 65.60 23.62 40.80
N VAL A 203 66.36 22.56 41.08
CA VAL A 203 66.88 21.63 40.04
C VAL A 203 66.43 20.18 40.29
N ILE A 204 65.37 19.96 41.09
CA ILE A 204 64.76 18.61 41.23
C ILE A 204 63.26 18.60 40.90
N ASP A 205 62.63 19.74 40.60
CA ASP A 205 61.17 19.80 40.31
C ASP A 205 60.83 20.08 38.83
N GLU A 206 61.77 19.88 37.90
CA GLU A 206 61.53 19.98 36.44
C GLU A 206 61.05 18.67 35.79
N ALA A 207 60.43 17.78 36.56
CA ALA A 207 59.41 16.91 36.01
C ALA A 207 58.11 17.35 36.65
N SER A 208 57.17 17.88 35.86
CA SER A 208 55.84 18.22 36.35
C SER A 208 55.34 17.07 37.23
N PRO A 209 54.87 17.29 38.48
CA PRO A 209 54.36 16.21 39.32
C PRO A 209 53.22 15.42 38.64
N HIS A 210 52.64 15.95 37.56
CA HIS A 210 51.76 15.22 36.66
C HIS A 210 52.49 14.24 35.73
N GLU A 211 53.60 14.64 35.12
CA GLU A 211 54.40 13.80 34.23
C GLU A 211 55.09 12.66 34.99
N VAL A 212 55.58 12.91 36.21
CA VAL A 212 56.09 11.86 37.10
C VAL A 212 54.98 10.88 37.48
N LYS A 213 53.76 11.36 37.77
CA LYS A 213 52.61 10.51 38.07
C LYS A 213 52.15 9.70 36.86
N ASP A 214 52.16 10.28 35.67
CA ASP A 214 51.78 9.60 34.43
C ASP A 214 52.80 8.52 34.06
N LEU A 215 54.10 8.82 34.18
CA LEU A 215 55.17 7.84 33.99
C LEU A 215 55.10 6.72 35.04
N GLN A 216 54.85 7.05 36.32
CA GLN A 216 54.64 6.04 37.37
C GLN A 216 53.41 5.17 37.09
N ALA A 217 52.32 5.74 36.58
CA ALA A 217 51.13 4.99 36.18
C ALA A 217 51.41 4.08 34.97
N GLN A 218 52.20 4.55 34.00
CA GLN A 218 52.63 3.74 32.86
C GLN A 218 53.55 2.59 33.29
N VAL A 219 54.53 2.84 34.17
CA VAL A 219 55.40 1.80 34.73
C VAL A 219 54.58 0.78 35.49
N SER A 220 53.68 1.22 36.36
CA SER A 220 52.78 0.32 37.12
C SER A 220 51.89 -0.51 36.19
N SER A 221 51.39 0.08 35.10
CA SER A 221 50.62 -0.61 34.07
C SER A 221 51.45 -1.65 33.31
N ALA A 222 52.68 -1.29 32.93
CA ALA A 222 53.61 -2.20 32.26
C ALA A 222 54.03 -3.36 33.17
N GLU A 223 54.34 -3.10 34.44
CA GLU A 223 54.62 -4.11 35.44
C GLU A 223 53.44 -5.05 35.65
N ARG A 224 52.20 -4.51 35.71
CA ARG A 224 50.99 -5.33 35.82
C ARG A 224 50.77 -6.20 34.60
N LYS A 225 51.03 -5.68 33.39
CA LYS A 225 50.98 -6.46 32.15
C LYS A 225 52.04 -7.57 32.15
N ASN A 226 53.27 -7.26 32.56
CA ASN A 226 54.36 -8.24 32.68
C ASN A 226 54.05 -9.32 33.71
N LYS A 227 53.47 -8.95 34.87
CA LYS A 227 53.03 -9.91 35.88
C LYS A 227 51.96 -10.84 35.33
N ARG A 228 50.93 -10.29 34.69
CA ARG A 228 49.88 -11.08 34.04
C ARG A 228 50.45 -11.99 32.94
N LEU A 229 51.40 -11.51 32.15
CA LEU A 229 52.04 -12.32 31.11
C LEU A 229 52.81 -13.51 31.72
N LYS A 230 53.56 -13.28 32.80
CA LYS A 230 54.24 -14.36 33.54
C LYS A 230 53.25 -15.37 34.12
N GLU A 231 52.13 -14.90 34.68
CA GLU A 231 51.07 -15.77 35.22
C GLU A 231 50.43 -16.63 34.12
N VAL A 232 50.05 -16.02 32.98
CA VAL A 232 49.47 -16.74 31.83
C VAL A 232 50.48 -17.73 31.23
N PHE A 233 51.74 -17.34 31.11
CA PHE A 233 52.79 -18.24 30.62
C PHE A 233 52.99 -19.43 31.56
N ALA A 234 53.07 -19.19 32.88
CA ALA A 234 53.17 -20.27 33.87
C ALA A 234 51.96 -21.22 33.79
N GLN A 235 50.74 -20.67 33.66
CA GLN A 235 49.52 -21.46 33.48
C GLN A 235 49.57 -22.31 32.19
N LYS A 236 50.02 -21.73 31.08
CA LYS A 236 50.11 -22.45 29.79
C LYS A 236 51.18 -23.53 29.78
N ILE A 237 52.33 -23.30 30.42
CA ILE A 237 53.35 -24.34 30.60
C ILE A 237 52.83 -25.47 31.49
N GLN A 238 52.08 -25.14 32.55
CA GLN A 238 51.46 -26.15 33.41
C GLN A 238 50.42 -26.99 32.65
N GLU A 239 49.53 -26.34 31.89
CA GLU A 239 48.54 -27.00 31.02
C GLU A 239 49.23 -27.94 30.00
N PHE A 240 50.32 -27.48 29.38
CA PHE A 240 51.11 -28.29 28.45
C PHE A 240 51.77 -29.49 29.14
N ARG A 241 52.35 -29.31 30.34
CA ARG A 241 52.94 -30.41 31.11
C ARG A 241 51.91 -31.45 31.52
N GLU A 242 50.71 -31.02 31.90
CA GLU A 242 49.60 -31.92 32.24
C GLU A 242 49.13 -32.72 31.02
N ALA A 243 48.99 -32.06 29.87
CA ALA A 243 48.68 -32.74 28.61
C ALA A 243 49.77 -33.75 28.21
N CYS A 244 51.05 -33.37 28.27
CA CYS A 244 52.15 -34.31 28.01
C CYS A 244 52.13 -35.49 28.98
N TYR A 245 51.92 -35.25 30.27
CA TYR A 245 51.85 -36.31 31.27
C TYR A 245 50.72 -37.30 30.99
N SER A 246 49.53 -36.78 30.64
CA SER A 246 48.38 -37.63 30.32
C SER A 246 48.53 -38.40 29.01
N LEU A 247 49.22 -37.84 28.01
CA LEU A 247 49.33 -38.44 26.68
C LEU A 247 50.49 -39.43 26.57
N THR A 248 51.64 -39.10 27.16
CA THR A 248 52.87 -39.89 27.03
C THR A 248 53.20 -40.71 28.26
N GLY A 249 52.53 -40.43 29.38
CA GLY A 249 52.82 -41.06 30.68
C GLY A 249 54.05 -40.48 31.38
N TYR A 250 54.67 -39.40 30.87
CA TYR A 250 55.85 -38.79 31.49
C TYR A 250 55.61 -37.35 31.94
N ARG A 251 55.92 -37.08 33.21
CA ARG A 251 55.97 -35.72 33.76
C ARG A 251 57.37 -35.17 33.53
N ILE A 252 57.45 -34.08 32.78
CA ILE A 252 58.71 -33.42 32.42
C ILE A 252 58.86 -32.15 33.26
N ASP A 253 59.82 -32.15 34.17
CA ASP A 253 60.15 -31.01 35.02
C ASP A 253 61.55 -30.48 34.69
N VAL A 254 61.70 -29.15 34.69
CA VAL A 254 63.00 -28.50 34.49
C VAL A 254 63.69 -28.38 35.84
N VAL A 255 64.86 -28.99 35.99
CA VAL A 255 65.64 -28.98 37.25
C VAL A 255 66.66 -27.84 37.24
N GLN A 256 67.41 -27.73 36.15
CA GLN A 256 68.39 -26.68 35.88
C GLN A 256 68.29 -26.32 34.39
N ASP A 257 68.98 -25.26 33.97
CA ASP A 257 69.02 -24.87 32.56
C ASP A 257 69.44 -26.06 31.69
N GLN A 258 68.59 -26.37 30.71
CA GLN A 258 68.77 -27.47 29.75
C GLN A 258 68.82 -28.88 30.39
N GLN A 259 68.37 -29.04 31.64
CA GLN A 259 68.24 -30.34 32.30
C GLN A 259 66.78 -30.65 32.66
N TYR A 260 66.30 -31.78 32.14
CA TYR A 260 64.92 -32.22 32.21
C TYR A 260 64.81 -33.53 32.98
N LYS A 261 64.00 -33.50 34.03
CA LYS A 261 63.66 -34.67 34.84
C LYS A 261 62.35 -35.26 34.35
N LEU A 262 62.41 -36.52 33.97
CA LEU A 262 61.26 -37.30 33.54
C LEU A 262 60.88 -38.27 34.66
N LYS A 263 59.63 -38.18 35.10
CA LYS A 263 59.01 -39.15 36.01
C LYS A 263 57.90 -39.88 35.27
N SER A 264 57.94 -41.21 35.26
CA SER A 264 56.88 -42.02 34.67
C SER A 264 55.64 -42.01 35.57
N MET A 265 54.46 -42.08 34.95
CA MET A 265 53.17 -42.30 35.60
C MET A 265 53.13 -43.65 36.35
N TYR A 266 53.89 -44.63 35.86
CA TYR A 266 53.98 -45.99 36.38
C TYR A 266 55.25 -46.22 37.21
N ALA A 267 55.88 -45.14 37.72
CA ALA A 267 57.06 -45.24 38.55
C ALA A 267 56.78 -46.03 39.84
N GLU A 268 57.57 -47.07 40.12
CA GLU A 268 57.40 -47.93 41.30
C GLU A 268 57.78 -47.19 42.60
N ARG A 269 58.83 -46.36 42.56
CA ARG A 269 59.24 -45.51 43.69
C ARG A 269 59.15 -44.04 43.34
N SER A 270 58.85 -43.20 44.34
CA SER A 270 58.78 -41.73 44.17
C SER A 270 60.11 -41.08 43.77
N SER A 271 61.24 -41.79 44.02
CA SER A 271 62.59 -41.43 43.64
C SER A 271 62.92 -41.73 42.17
N ASP A 272 62.17 -42.63 41.53
CA ASP A 272 62.51 -43.12 40.20
C ASP A 272 62.27 -42.02 39.17
N CYS A 273 63.35 -41.69 38.46
CA CYS A 273 63.34 -40.64 37.46
C CYS A 273 64.48 -40.83 36.48
N LEU A 274 64.26 -40.36 35.26
CA LEU A 274 65.28 -40.24 34.23
C LEU A 274 65.68 -38.77 34.14
N LEU A 275 66.99 -38.50 34.05
CA LEU A 275 67.51 -37.15 33.89
C LEU A 275 68.11 -37.01 32.50
N PHE A 276 67.61 -36.05 31.73
CA PHE A 276 68.12 -35.76 30.39
C PHE A 276 68.75 -34.37 30.36
N GLN A 277 69.91 -34.25 29.72
CA GLN A 277 70.58 -32.98 29.48
C GLN A 277 70.60 -32.67 28.00
N CYS A 278 70.10 -31.49 27.63
CA CYS A 278 70.18 -30.97 26.28
C CYS A 278 71.48 -30.16 26.12
N ASN A 279 72.33 -30.56 25.18
CA ASN A 279 73.52 -29.80 24.84
C ASN A 279 73.17 -28.66 23.87
N ALA A 280 74.03 -27.63 23.79
CA ALA A 280 73.86 -26.47 22.90
C ALA A 280 73.63 -26.82 21.42
N ASN A 281 74.04 -28.03 20.99
CA ASN A 281 73.84 -28.53 19.64
C ASN A 281 72.46 -29.20 19.43
N GLY A 282 71.53 -29.09 20.38
CA GLY A 282 70.19 -29.69 20.34
C GLY A 282 70.16 -31.21 20.59
N LYS A 283 71.30 -31.86 20.84
CA LYS A 283 71.37 -33.28 21.20
C LYS A 283 71.04 -33.47 22.68
N THR A 284 70.16 -34.42 22.96
CA THR A 284 69.74 -34.79 24.32
C THR A 284 70.49 -36.04 24.77
N MET A 285 71.11 -36.01 25.94
CA MET A 285 71.84 -37.13 26.55
C MET A 285 71.19 -37.55 27.87
N LEU A 286 71.13 -38.85 28.14
CA LEU A 286 70.68 -39.37 29.43
C LEU A 286 71.82 -39.30 30.45
N LEU A 287 71.53 -38.74 31.62
CA LEU A 287 72.40 -38.75 32.79
C LEU A 287 72.12 -39.99 33.64
N GLU A 288 73.17 -40.53 34.26
CA GLU A 288 73.06 -41.69 35.13
C GLU A 288 72.26 -41.35 36.39
N THR A 289 71.30 -42.21 36.69
CA THR A 289 70.42 -42.19 37.85
C THR A 289 70.24 -43.63 38.34
N ASP A 290 69.86 -43.81 39.61
CA ASP A 290 69.58 -45.14 40.18
C ASP A 290 68.56 -45.92 39.35
N PHE A 291 67.57 -45.21 38.78
CA PHE A 291 66.56 -45.81 37.90
C PHE A 291 67.12 -46.17 36.52
N SER A 292 67.99 -45.33 35.92
CA SER A 292 68.62 -45.66 34.63
C SER A 292 69.47 -46.93 34.68
N LEU A 293 70.05 -47.25 35.85
CA LEU A 293 70.81 -48.49 36.04
C LEU A 293 69.91 -49.73 35.98
N GLN A 294 68.64 -49.61 36.38
CA GLN A 294 67.67 -50.71 36.35
C GLN A 294 67.17 -51.01 34.94
N VAL A 295 67.07 -49.98 34.08
CA VAL A 295 66.63 -50.10 32.68
C VAL A 295 67.81 -50.10 31.69
N LYS A 296 69.00 -50.49 32.15
CA LYS A 296 70.23 -50.45 31.35
C LYS A 296 70.16 -51.27 30.06
N SER A 297 69.51 -52.43 30.08
CA SER A 297 69.27 -53.24 28.88
C SER A 297 68.52 -52.47 27.79
N LEU A 298 67.48 -51.72 28.17
CA LEU A 298 66.72 -50.87 27.24
C LEU A 298 67.53 -49.66 26.76
N ILE A 299 68.40 -49.10 27.61
CA ILE A 299 69.31 -48.01 27.22
C ILE A 299 70.25 -48.51 26.11
N ASP A 300 70.90 -49.65 26.31
CA ASP A 300 71.84 -50.21 25.35
C ASP A 300 71.16 -50.50 24.00
N GLN A 301 69.95 -51.07 24.03
CA GLN A 301 69.20 -51.39 22.82
C GLN A 301 68.66 -50.14 22.10
N TYR A 302 67.98 -49.23 22.79
CA TYR A 302 67.23 -48.16 22.11
C TYR A 302 67.97 -46.82 22.06
N LEU A 303 68.79 -46.50 23.06
CA LEU A 303 69.59 -45.26 23.07
C LEU A 303 70.96 -45.45 22.42
N ILE A 304 71.67 -46.56 22.66
CA ILE A 304 73.01 -46.77 22.10
C ILE A 304 72.93 -47.33 20.67
N GLN A 305 72.20 -48.43 20.45
CA GLN A 305 72.15 -49.07 19.12
C GLN A 305 71.22 -48.33 18.15
N CYS A 306 70.02 -47.93 18.59
CA CYS A 306 69.04 -47.28 17.71
C CYS A 306 69.06 -45.74 17.77
N ASN A 307 69.76 -45.13 18.72
CA ASN A 307 69.84 -43.67 18.91
C ASN A 307 68.46 -42.97 18.91
N SER A 308 67.46 -43.58 19.56
CA SER A 308 66.07 -43.09 19.56
C SER A 308 65.50 -43.00 20.99
N ILE A 309 65.42 -41.76 21.50
CA ILE A 309 64.81 -41.46 22.80
C ILE A 309 63.31 -41.81 22.83
N PRO A 310 62.51 -41.51 21.78
CA PRO A 310 61.10 -41.92 21.77
C PRO A 310 60.92 -43.44 21.84
N ALA A 311 61.73 -44.22 21.13
CA ALA A 311 61.65 -45.68 21.19
C ALA A 311 62.02 -46.23 22.58
N PHE A 312 63.05 -45.64 23.21
CA PHE A 312 63.44 -45.95 24.57
C PHE A 312 62.33 -45.66 25.58
N LEU A 313 61.79 -44.43 25.61
CA LEU A 313 60.75 -44.03 26.56
C LEU A 313 59.46 -44.85 26.39
N SER A 314 59.06 -45.16 25.16
CA SER A 314 57.92 -46.03 24.90
C SER A 314 58.14 -47.44 25.46
N SER A 315 59.33 -48.01 25.26
CA SER A 315 59.66 -49.36 25.76
C SER A 315 59.70 -49.40 27.29
N VAL A 316 60.31 -48.39 27.93
CA VAL A 316 60.29 -48.24 29.40
C VAL A 316 58.86 -48.11 29.92
N THR A 317 57.99 -47.37 29.22
CA THR A 317 56.58 -47.21 29.63
C THR A 317 55.84 -48.53 29.60
N LEU A 318 56.02 -49.33 28.54
CA LEU A 318 55.40 -50.66 28.43
C LEU A 318 55.91 -51.60 29.54
N GLU A 319 57.22 -51.63 29.79
CA GLU A 319 57.80 -52.49 30.82
C GLU A 319 57.32 -52.11 32.24
N LEU A 320 57.29 -50.81 32.56
CA LEU A 320 56.76 -50.33 33.86
C LEU A 320 55.26 -50.63 34.01
N PHE A 321 54.49 -50.45 32.94
CA PHE A 321 53.06 -50.75 32.95
C PHE A 321 52.78 -52.25 33.15
N GLU A 322 53.53 -53.13 32.47
CA GLU A 322 53.44 -54.58 32.65
C GLU A 322 53.76 -54.99 34.10
N ARG A 323 54.84 -54.45 34.68
CA ARG A 323 55.22 -54.71 36.07
C ARG A 323 54.16 -54.27 37.07
N GLN A 324 53.58 -53.09 36.87
CA GLN A 324 52.51 -52.58 37.73
C GLN A 324 51.24 -53.43 37.62
N THR A 325 50.89 -53.88 36.41
CA THR A 325 49.71 -54.73 36.17
C THR A 325 49.89 -56.14 36.70
N GLN A 326 51.12 -56.69 36.66
CA GLN A 326 51.46 -57.98 37.26
C GLN A 326 51.44 -57.95 38.80
N MET A 327 51.68 -56.81 39.45
CA MET A 327 51.53 -56.67 40.91
C MET A 327 50.08 -56.50 41.36
N MET A 328 49.14 -56.20 40.45
CA MET A 328 47.72 -55.99 40.76
C MET A 328 46.83 -57.24 40.56
N ASN A 329 47.36 -58.31 39.97
CA ASN A 329 46.68 -59.60 39.79
C ASN A 329 47.25 -60.67 40.73
#